data_AF-A0A7X3VP23-F1
#
_entry.id   AF-A0A7X3VP23-F1
#
_cell.length_a   1.000
_cell.length_b   1.000
_cell.length_c   1.000
_cell.angle_alpha   90.00
_cell.angle_beta   90.00
_cell.angle_gamma   90.00
#
_symmetry.space_group_name_H-M   'P 1'
#
loop_
_entity.id
_entity.type
_entity.pdbx_description
1 polymer ?
#
loop_
_entity_poly.entity_id
_entity_poly.type
_entity_poly.pdbx_seq_one_letter_code
_entity_poly.pdbx_strand_id
1 'polypeptide(L)' 'MKITNIKSFVSESGHFFVKVETDAGIYGVGEGGLRRRALALAEVIR' A
#
# COMPACT_ATOMS: atom_id res chain seq x y z
N MET A 1 17.76 -15.20 0.39
CA MET A 1 16.80 -14.09 0.59
C MET A 1 15.49 -14.47 -0.09
N LYS A 2 14.41 -14.55 0.69
CA LYS A 2 13.06 -14.89 0.26
C LYS A 2 12.06 -14.01 1.00
N ILE A 3 10.95 -13.67 0.32
CA ILE A 3 9.80 -13.04 0.97
C ILE A 3 9.12 -14.07 1.87
N THR A 4 8.82 -13.68 3.11
CA THR A 4 8.20 -14.55 4.11
C THR A 4 6.80 -14.10 4.48
N ASN A 5 6.50 -12.80 4.37
CA ASN A 5 5.20 -12.26 4.72
C ASN A 5 4.84 -11.03 3.88
N ILE A 6 3.55 -10.88 3.60
CA ILE A 6 2.99 -9.71 2.92
C ILE A 6 1.79 -9.25 3.75
N LYS A 7 1.86 -8.01 4.26
CA LYS A 7 0.78 -7.41 5.05
C LYS A 7 0.35 -6.10 4.44
N SER A 8 -0.95 -5.92 4.27
CA SER A 8 -1.54 -4.62 3.97
C SER A 8 -2.04 -3.94 5.24
N PHE A 9 -1.97 -2.61 5.25
CA PHE A 9 -2.60 -1.79 6.28
C PHE A 9 -3.02 -0.45 5.69
N VAL A 10 -4.09 0.11 6.26
CA VAL A 10 -4.56 1.46 5.95
C VAL A 10 -4.13 2.35 7.10
N SER A 11 -3.41 3.44 6.80
CA SER A 11 -3.06 4.43 7.83
C SER A 11 -4.31 5.19 8.28
N GLU A 12 -4.28 5.82 9.45
CA GLU A 12 -5.36 6.73 9.88
C GLU A 12 -5.55 7.89 8.92
N SER A 13 -4.45 8.37 8.35
CA SER A 13 -4.52 9.37 7.30
C SER A 13 -5.31 8.85 6.11
N GLY A 14 -5.36 7.53 5.88
CA GLY A 14 -6.18 6.72 4.94
C GLY A 14 -5.42 6.21 3.71
N HIS A 15 -4.10 6.29 3.73
CA HIS A 15 -3.23 5.72 2.70
C HIS A 15 -3.15 4.21 2.86
N PHE A 16 -3.11 3.49 1.74
CA PHE A 16 -2.96 2.04 1.75
C PHE A 16 -1.49 1.70 1.53
N PHE A 17 -0.93 0.90 2.42
CA PHE A 17 0.46 0.44 2.33
C PHE A 17 0.52 -1.08 2.32
N VAL A 18 1.57 -1.59 1.68
CA VAL A 18 1.96 -2.99 1.70
C VAL A 18 3.37 -3.10 2.28
N LYS A 19 3.50 -3.87 3.35
CA LYS A 19 4.79 -4.28 3.92
C LYS A 19 5.14 -5.67 3.42
N VAL A 20 6.38 -5.83 2.96
CA VAL A 20 6.94 -7.11 2.54
C VAL A 20 8.12 -7.46 3.44
N GLU A 21 8.01 -8.56 4.18
CA GLU A 21 9.03 -9.05 5.11
C GLU A 21 9.83 -10.18 4.46
N THR A 22 11.11 -10.33 4.83
CA THR A 22 12.01 -11.34 4.25
C THR A 22 12.67 -12.22 5.32
N ASP A 23 13.16 -13.38 4.90
CA ASP A 23 13.95 -14.30 5.75
C ASP A 23 15.31 -13.72 6.19
N ALA A 24 15.74 -12.61 5.59
CA ALA A 24 16.95 -11.88 5.95
C ALA A 24 16.73 -10.85 7.08
N GLY A 25 15.52 -10.76 7.65
CA GLY A 25 15.19 -9.83 8.73
C GLY A 25 14.96 -8.38 8.29
N ILE A 26 15.09 -8.08 6.99
CA ILE A 26 14.76 -6.78 6.41
C ILE A 26 13.37 -6.79 5.77
N TYR A 27 12.78 -5.60 5.65
CA TYR A 27 11.48 -5.40 5.03
C TYR A 27 11.45 -4.16 4.15
N GLY A 28 10.55 -4.17 3.17
CA GLY A 28 10.19 -3.00 2.36
C GLY A 28 8.76 -2.55 2.62
N VAL A 29 8.48 -1.26 2.40
CA VAL A 29 7.13 -0.69 2.45
C VAL A 29 6.85 0.04 1.14
N GLY A 30 5.70 -0.23 0.53
CA GLY A 30 5.22 0.47 -0.67
C GLY A 30 3.80 0.98 -0.50
N GLU A 31 3.49 2.14 -1.08
CA GLU A 31 2.11 2.64 -1.15
C GLU A 31 1.35 1.88 -2.25
N GLY A 32 0.25 1.22 -1.87
CA GLY A 32 -0.58 0.42 -2.78
C GLY A 32 -1.86 1.16 -3.18
N GLY A 33 -1.71 2.26 -3.91
CA GLY A 33 -2.84 2.93 -4.55
C GLY A 33 -2.76 4.44 -4.54
N LEU A 34 -3.21 5.06 -5.62
CA LEU A 34 -3.43 6.51 -5.70
C LEU A 34 -4.77 6.82 -5.03
N ARG A 35 -4.73 7.06 -3.72
CA ARG A 35 -5.91 7.39 -2.92
C ARG A 35 -6.79 8.52 -3.50
N ARG A 36 -6.19 9.46 -4.24
CA ARG A 36 -6.89 10.56 -4.91
C ARG A 36 -7.32 10.26 -6.35
N ARG A 37 -6.83 9.19 -7.00
CA ARG A 37 -7.18 8.90 -8.40
C ARG A 37 -8.60 8.39 -8.53
N ALA A 38 -9.05 7.53 -7.62
CA ALA A 38 -10.44 7.05 -7.61
C ALA A 38 -11.44 8.17 -7.27
N LEU A 39 -11.11 9.03 -6.30
CA LEU A 39 -11.93 10.22 -5.96
C LEU A 39 -11.91 11.27 -7.09
N ALA A 40 -10.76 11.53 -7.71
CA ALA A 40 -10.68 12.45 -8.85
C ALA A 40 -11.41 11.91 -10.09
N LEU A 41 -11.36 10.60 -10.35
CA LEU A 41 -12.15 9.97 -11.42
C LEU A 41 -13.66 10.07 -11.14
N ALA A 42 -14.08 9.88 -9.89
CA ALA A 42 -15.49 10.02 -9.50
C ALA A 42 -16.01 11.46 -9.67
N GLU A 43 -15.18 12.48 -9.44
CA GLU A 43 -15.55 13.89 -9.70
C GLU A 43 -15.56 14.26 -11.19
N VAL A 44 -14.75 13.60 -12.02
CA VAL A 44 -14.61 13.91 -13.46
C VAL A 44 -15.65 13.20 -14.35
N ILE A 45 -16.19 12.05 -13.93
CA ILE A 45 -17.19 11.26 -14.69
C ILE A 45 -18.64 11.78 -14.46
N ARG A 46 -18.80 12.94 -13.82
CA ARG A 46 -20.11 13.50 -13.47
C ARG A 46 -20.79 14.25 -14.62
#